data_AF-A0A1X7KEC0-F1
#
_entry.id   AF-A0A1X7KEC0-F1
#
_cell.length_a   1.000
_cell.length_b   1.000
_cell.length_c   1.000
_cell.angle_alpha   90.00
_cell.angle_beta   90.00
_cell.angle_gamma   90.00
#
_symmetry.space_group_name_H-M   'P 1'
#
loop_
_entity.id
_entity.type
_entity.pdbx_description
1 polymer ?
#
loop_
_entity_poly.entity_id
_entity_poly.type
_entity_poly.pdbx_seq_one_letter_code
_entity_poly.pdbx_strand_id
1 'polypeptide(L)'
;MTQARPARFIRRSNAARAGYERPPEICEEAFAMVAGQTLPKRTVATLARMTPARQVATTQTMVAVDNLSGDFARALLAATPSSERSDDARGRQSHPHCAVRLARMERGLVQMQLEAAELRSHYDDDLFHLALAASYVRGWMRNEVVTTWLYSHHQEFAIVLDRLAKAADFAIEPGRPMRLPYSPAASPAISRKGKSGRRPPAGIHTRQDHRVPTR
;
A
#
# COMPACT_ATOMS: atom_id res chain seq x y z
N MET A 1 -27.59 -12.27 11.88
CA MET A 1 -26.24 -12.22 11.30
C MET A 1 -26.33 -11.74 9.86
N THR A 2 -26.04 -10.46 9.64
CA THR A 2 -26.06 -9.81 8.32
C THR A 2 -24.81 -10.24 7.56
N GLN A 3 -24.95 -11.15 6.59
CA GLN A 3 -23.82 -11.54 5.74
C GLN A 3 -23.33 -10.32 4.95
N ALA A 4 -22.07 -9.97 5.13
CA ALA A 4 -21.40 -8.93 4.35
C ALA A 4 -21.40 -9.35 2.87
N ARG A 5 -22.08 -8.57 2.03
CA ARG A 5 -22.07 -8.78 0.57
C ARG A 5 -20.65 -8.51 0.06
N PRO A 6 -20.03 -9.43 -0.69
CA PRO A 6 -18.73 -9.18 -1.31
C PRO A 6 -18.84 -8.02 -2.29
N ALA A 7 -17.79 -7.19 -2.36
CA ALA A 7 -17.69 -6.11 -3.33
C ALA A 7 -17.88 -6.69 -4.73
N ARG A 8 -18.92 -6.23 -5.44
CA ARG A 8 -19.16 -6.60 -6.83
C ARG A 8 -18.06 -5.99 -7.68
N PHE A 9 -16.96 -6.72 -7.90
CA PHE A 9 -16.04 -6.42 -8.98
C PHE A 9 -16.86 -6.48 -10.28
N ILE A 10 -17.13 -5.31 -10.85
CA ILE A 10 -17.79 -5.17 -12.15
C ILE A 10 -16.85 -5.83 -13.15
N ARG A 11 -17.16 -7.06 -13.56
CA ARG A 11 -16.47 -7.75 -14.65
C ARG A 11 -16.63 -6.87 -15.90
N ARG A 12 -15.51 -6.35 -16.42
CA ARG A 12 -15.49 -5.61 -17.69
C ARG A 12 -15.88 -6.58 -18.80
N SER A 13 -17.12 -6.51 -19.26
CA SER A 13 -17.50 -7.11 -20.53
C SER A 13 -17.03 -6.17 -21.64
N ASN A 14 -15.88 -6.45 -22.26
CA ASN A 14 -15.47 -5.85 -23.54
C ASN A 14 -16.27 -6.40 -24.74
N ALA A 15 -17.48 -6.92 -24.50
CA ALA A 15 -18.34 -7.38 -25.58
C ALA A 15 -18.95 -6.14 -26.26
N ALA A 16 -18.32 -5.70 -27.36
CA ALA A 16 -18.88 -4.74 -28.28
C ALA A 16 -20.22 -5.29 -28.79
N ARG A 17 -21.32 -4.88 -28.16
CA ARG A 17 -22.66 -5.11 -28.69
C ARG A 17 -22.90 -4.02 -29.73
N ALA A 18 -22.85 -4.44 -31.00
CA ALA A 18 -23.18 -3.63 -32.15
C ALA A 18 -24.60 -3.06 -31.98
N GLY A 19 -24.71 -1.74 -32.02
CA GLY A 19 -25.94 -0.99 -31.78
C GLY A 19 -25.82 -0.04 -30.60
N TYR A 20 -24.94 0.96 -30.70
CA TYR A 20 -24.91 2.08 -29.76
C TYR A 20 -25.37 3.33 -30.49
N GLU A 21 -26.66 3.60 -30.37
CA GLU A 21 -27.21 4.90 -30.70
C GLU A 21 -26.67 5.92 -29.70
N ARG A 22 -26.16 7.05 -30.18
CA ARG A 22 -25.58 8.11 -29.34
C ARG A 22 -26.64 8.57 -28.35
N PRO A 23 -26.38 8.54 -27.02
CA PRO A 23 -27.26 9.19 -26.06
C PRO A 23 -27.35 10.69 -26.37
N PRO A 24 -28.55 11.29 -26.41
CA PRO A 24 -28.72 12.71 -26.77
C PRO A 24 -28.01 13.67 -25.79
N GLU A 25 -27.69 13.19 -24.60
CA GLU A 25 -27.10 13.96 -23.50
C GLU A 25 -25.55 14.07 -23.56
N ILE A 26 -24.89 13.39 -24.52
CA ILE A 26 -23.43 13.38 -24.66
C ILE A 26 -22.99 14.09 -25.95
N CYS A 27 -21.93 14.90 -25.84
CA CYS A 27 -21.24 15.52 -26.98
C CYS A 27 -20.69 14.47 -27.96
N GLU A 28 -20.67 14.80 -29.25
CA GLU A 28 -20.26 13.88 -30.31
C GLU A 28 -18.81 13.44 -30.14
N GLU A 29 -17.96 14.41 -29.83
CA GLU A 29 -16.52 14.21 -29.62
C GLU A 29 -16.25 13.29 -28.43
N ALA A 30 -17.00 13.47 -27.33
CA ALA A 30 -16.90 12.64 -26.14
C ALA A 30 -17.37 11.20 -26.40
N PHE A 31 -18.41 11.03 -27.22
CA PHE A 31 -18.90 9.71 -27.62
C PHE A 31 -17.95 9.01 -28.61
N ALA A 32 -17.35 9.75 -29.54
CA ALA A 32 -16.37 9.23 -30.50
C ALA A 32 -15.14 8.61 -29.80
N MET A 33 -14.68 9.20 -28.69
CA MET A 33 -13.56 8.66 -27.91
C MET A 33 -13.86 7.33 -27.22
N VAL A 34 -15.14 7.01 -27.01
CA VAL A 34 -15.59 5.77 -26.33
C VAL A 34 -16.27 4.81 -27.33
N ALA A 35 -16.12 5.06 -28.63
CA ALA A 35 -16.69 4.22 -29.68
C ALA A 35 -16.24 2.76 -29.53
N GLY A 36 -17.22 1.85 -29.44
CA GLY A 36 -16.98 0.41 -29.27
C GLY A 36 -16.97 -0.11 -27.82
N GLN A 37 -17.05 0.77 -26.82
CA GLN A 37 -17.11 0.39 -25.40
C GLN A 37 -18.50 0.64 -24.79
N THR A 38 -18.99 -0.28 -23.97
CA THR A 38 -20.30 -0.13 -23.33
C THR A 38 -20.22 0.80 -22.12
N LEU A 39 -20.79 2.00 -22.23
CA LEU A 39 -20.88 2.92 -21.11
C LEU A 39 -21.95 2.49 -20.11
N PRO A 40 -21.63 2.37 -18.80
CA PRO A 40 -22.65 2.22 -17.78
C PRO A 40 -23.65 3.39 -17.83
N LYS A 41 -24.95 3.12 -17.68
CA LYS A 41 -25.99 4.17 -17.62
C LYS A 41 -25.67 5.28 -16.61
N ARG A 42 -25.07 4.90 -15.48
CA ARG A 42 -24.63 5.83 -14.43
C ARG A 42 -23.51 6.76 -14.90
N THR A 43 -22.62 6.30 -15.78
CA THR A 43 -21.55 7.11 -16.38
C THR A 43 -22.14 8.14 -17.33
N VAL A 44 -23.06 7.72 -18.21
CA VAL A 44 -23.79 8.61 -19.14
C VAL A 44 -24.52 9.72 -18.38
N ALA A 45 -25.33 9.35 -17.38
CA ALA A 45 -26.06 10.31 -16.56
C ALA A 45 -25.14 11.24 -15.74
N THR A 46 -23.87 10.88 -15.54
CA THR A 46 -22.91 11.74 -14.83
C THR A 46 -22.22 12.70 -15.79
N LEU A 47 -21.92 12.28 -17.02
CA LEU A 47 -21.39 13.14 -18.08
C LEU A 47 -22.41 14.17 -18.55
N ALA A 48 -23.70 13.80 -18.61
CA ALA A 48 -24.81 14.71 -18.93
C ALA A 48 -24.86 15.97 -18.04
N ARG A 49 -24.33 15.86 -16.81
CA ARG A 49 -24.28 16.91 -15.79
C ARG A 49 -23.07 17.86 -15.93
N MET A 50 -22.27 17.67 -16.98
CA MET A 50 -21.09 18.50 -17.31
C MET A 50 -21.34 19.26 -18.62
N THR A 51 -20.63 20.39 -18.79
CA THR A 51 -20.61 21.10 -20.08
C THR A 51 -19.96 20.24 -21.17
N PRO A 52 -20.30 20.45 -22.47
CA PRO A 52 -19.75 19.65 -23.57
C PRO A 52 -18.22 19.60 -23.61
N ALA A 53 -17.55 20.74 -23.38
CA ALA A 53 -16.09 20.79 -23.30
C ALA A 53 -15.52 19.96 -22.14
N ARG A 54 -16.21 19.94 -21.00
CA ARG A 54 -15.80 19.17 -19.83
C ARG A 54 -16.12 17.67 -19.98
N GLN A 55 -17.17 17.32 -20.71
CA GLN A 55 -17.45 15.93 -21.08
C GLN A 55 -16.26 15.34 -21.83
N VAL A 56 -15.74 16.03 -22.84
CA VAL A 56 -14.56 15.61 -23.63
C VAL A 56 -13.35 15.38 -22.73
N ALA A 57 -12.94 16.38 -21.94
CA ALA A 57 -11.78 16.26 -21.05
C ALA A 57 -11.95 15.12 -20.01
N THR A 58 -13.15 14.96 -19.47
CA THR A 58 -13.47 13.89 -18.51
C THR A 58 -13.38 12.53 -19.19
N THR A 59 -13.99 12.35 -20.36
CA THR A 59 -13.90 11.10 -21.11
C THR A 59 -12.47 10.76 -21.51
N GLN A 60 -11.66 11.74 -21.92
CA GLN A 60 -10.25 11.54 -22.22
C GLN A 60 -9.49 11.03 -21.00
N THR A 61 -9.74 11.61 -19.82
CA THR A 61 -9.16 11.15 -18.55
C THR A 61 -9.59 9.73 -18.20
N MET A 62 -10.87 9.40 -18.43
CA MET A 62 -11.41 8.06 -18.16
C MET A 62 -10.86 6.99 -19.10
N VAL A 63 -10.60 7.33 -20.37
CA VAL A 63 -9.94 6.45 -21.34
C VAL A 63 -8.46 6.27 -20.99
N ALA A 64 -7.75 7.34 -20.61
CA ALA A 64 -6.34 7.27 -20.23
C ALA A 64 -6.09 6.35 -19.02
N VAL A 65 -7.02 6.34 -18.06
CA VAL A 65 -6.97 5.47 -16.87
C VAL A 65 -7.64 4.10 -17.15
N ASP A 66 -8.14 3.88 -18.38
CA ASP A 66 -8.91 2.71 -18.79
C ASP A 66 -10.00 2.37 -17.77
N ASN A 67 -10.77 3.36 -17.29
CA ASN A 67 -11.78 3.19 -16.26
C ASN A 67 -13.04 4.00 -16.56
N LEU A 68 -14.01 3.35 -17.21
CA LEU A 68 -15.30 3.96 -17.54
C LEU A 68 -16.38 3.78 -16.44
N SER A 69 -15.99 3.48 -15.20
CA SER A 69 -16.95 3.23 -14.12
C SER A 69 -17.74 4.49 -13.73
N GLY A 70 -19.01 4.29 -13.36
CA GLY A 70 -19.87 5.38 -12.93
C GLY A 70 -19.43 6.04 -11.61
N ASP A 71 -18.67 5.32 -10.78
CA ASP A 71 -18.11 5.89 -9.55
C ASP A 71 -16.91 6.81 -9.86
N PHE A 72 -16.07 6.44 -10.82
CA PHE A 72 -14.98 7.31 -11.28
C PHE A 72 -15.52 8.57 -11.97
N ALA A 73 -16.53 8.41 -12.83
CA ALA A 73 -17.23 9.56 -13.43
C ALA A 73 -17.80 10.51 -12.36
N ARG A 74 -18.38 9.97 -11.27
CA ARG A 74 -18.92 10.78 -10.17
C ARG A 74 -17.83 11.52 -9.38
N ALA A 75 -16.67 10.89 -9.21
CA ALA A 75 -15.52 11.54 -8.58
C ALA A 75 -15.03 12.72 -9.42
N LEU A 76 -14.90 12.52 -10.74
CA LEU A 76 -14.55 13.60 -11.68
C LEU A 76 -15.62 14.70 -11.68
N LEU A 77 -16.91 14.33 -11.67
CA LEU A 77 -18.00 15.29 -11.53
C LEU A 77 -17.90 16.09 -10.25
N ALA A 78 -17.51 15.49 -9.12
CA ALA A 78 -17.35 16.19 -7.84
C ALA A 78 -16.17 17.18 -7.84
N ALA A 79 -15.11 16.87 -8.58
CA ALA A 79 -13.95 17.75 -8.76
C ALA A 79 -14.17 18.88 -9.78
N THR A 80 -15.19 18.78 -10.64
CA THR A 80 -15.50 19.81 -11.66
C THR A 80 -15.95 21.13 -11.01
N PRO A 81 -15.44 22.30 -11.45
CA PRO A 81 -15.92 23.60 -10.97
C PRO A 81 -17.37 23.87 -11.41
N SER A 82 -18.09 24.74 -10.70
CA SER A 82 -19.48 25.07 -11.00
C SER A 82 -19.70 25.69 -12.38
N SER A 83 -18.70 26.37 -12.95
CA SER A 83 -18.72 26.96 -14.30
C SER A 83 -18.77 25.92 -15.42
N GLU A 84 -18.38 24.68 -15.15
CA GLU A 84 -18.29 23.59 -16.13
C GLU A 84 -19.31 22.47 -15.86
N ARG A 85 -20.30 22.73 -15.00
CA ARG A 85 -21.45 21.84 -14.78
C ARG A 85 -22.67 22.38 -15.51
N SER A 86 -23.41 21.50 -16.19
CA SER A 86 -24.67 21.83 -16.85
C SER A 86 -25.86 21.86 -15.87
N ASP A 87 -25.73 21.20 -14.72
CA ASP A 87 -26.70 21.32 -13.62
C ASP A 87 -26.52 22.64 -12.86
N ASP A 88 -27.63 23.23 -12.41
CA ASP A 88 -27.62 24.37 -11.49
C ASP A 88 -26.71 24.09 -10.29
N ALA A 89 -25.61 24.85 -10.22
CA ALA A 89 -24.54 24.74 -9.23
C ALA A 89 -24.98 24.98 -7.77
N ARG A 90 -26.26 25.29 -7.56
CA ARG A 90 -26.81 25.73 -6.27
C ARG A 90 -26.81 24.63 -5.20
N GLY A 91 -26.70 23.36 -5.58
CA GLY A 91 -26.75 22.22 -4.65
C GLY A 91 -25.45 21.91 -3.89
N ARG A 92 -24.30 22.50 -4.25
CA ARG A 92 -23.02 22.28 -3.56
C ARG A 92 -22.14 23.53 -3.55
N GLN A 93 -22.71 24.69 -3.30
CA GLN A 93 -21.87 25.73 -2.71
C GLN A 93 -21.40 25.16 -1.38
N SER A 94 -20.12 24.82 -1.27
CA SER A 94 -19.55 24.42 0.01
C SER A 94 -19.94 25.52 0.98
N HIS A 95 -20.70 25.17 2.03
CA HIS A 95 -21.13 26.17 3.00
C HIS A 95 -19.93 27.04 3.35
N PRO A 96 -20.07 28.38 3.46
CA PRO A 96 -18.93 29.26 3.72
C PRO A 96 -18.10 28.78 4.93
N HIS A 97 -18.76 28.19 5.92
CA HIS A 97 -18.12 27.51 7.05
C HIS A 97 -17.25 26.29 6.66
N CYS A 98 -17.68 25.49 5.68
CA CYS A 98 -16.89 24.39 5.12
C CYS A 98 -15.65 24.91 4.38
N ALA A 99 -15.80 25.94 3.53
CA ALA A 99 -14.69 26.55 2.81
C ALA A 99 -13.63 27.13 3.77
N VAL A 100 -14.07 27.84 4.82
CA VAL A 100 -13.16 28.38 5.86
C VAL A 100 -12.44 27.26 6.61
N ARG A 101 -13.14 26.16 6.92
CA ARG A 101 -12.53 24.98 7.57
C ARG A 101 -11.49 24.30 6.68
N LEU A 102 -11.78 24.12 5.40
CA LEU A 102 -10.85 23.57 4.41
C LEU A 102 -9.62 24.46 4.26
N ALA A 103 -9.80 25.78 4.11
CA ALA A 103 -8.69 26.71 4.03
C ALA A 103 -7.79 26.70 5.28
N ARG A 104 -8.37 26.54 6.48
CA ARG A 104 -7.58 26.35 7.71
C ARG A 104 -6.82 25.03 7.71
N MET A 105 -7.45 23.95 7.26
CA MET A 105 -6.80 22.64 7.11
C MET A 105 -5.67 22.69 6.09
N GLU A 106 -5.88 23.31 4.93
CA GLU A 106 -4.87 23.47 3.88
C GLU A 106 -3.62 24.18 4.42
N ARG A 107 -3.81 25.30 5.13
CA ARG A 107 -2.69 26.00 5.78
C ARG A 107 -1.99 25.12 6.82
N GLY A 108 -2.75 24.38 7.62
CA GLY A 108 -2.20 23.45 8.61
C GLY A 108 -1.38 22.34 7.95
N LEU A 109 -1.86 21.79 6.83
CA LEU A 109 -1.13 20.77 6.07
C LEU A 109 0.14 21.32 5.44
N VAL A 110 0.09 22.53 4.86
CA VAL A 110 1.28 23.18 4.30
C VAL A 110 2.32 23.42 5.39
N GLN A 111 1.90 23.91 6.57
CA GLN A 111 2.81 24.10 7.70
C GLN A 111 3.47 22.79 8.14
N MET A 112 2.68 21.72 8.31
CA MET A 112 3.22 20.41 8.66
C MET A 112 4.16 19.84 7.59
N GLN A 113 3.89 20.10 6.31
CA GLN A 113 4.77 19.68 5.22
C GLN A 113 6.11 20.42 5.25
N LEU A 114 6.09 21.72 5.54
CA LEU A 114 7.31 22.51 5.69
C LEU A 114 8.15 22.05 6.88
N GLU A 115 7.51 21.85 8.04
CA GLU A 115 8.19 21.31 9.24
C GLU A 115 8.77 19.92 8.98
N ALA A 116 8.05 19.05 8.27
CA ALA A 116 8.55 17.73 7.89
C ALA A 116 9.71 17.81 6.89
N ALA A 117 9.68 18.78 5.96
CA ALA A 117 10.76 18.99 5.00
C ALA A 117 12.02 19.53 5.68
N GLU A 118 11.88 20.47 6.62
CA GLU A 118 12.98 20.99 7.44
C GLU A 118 13.60 19.89 8.30
N LEU A 119 12.77 19.05 8.95
CA LEU A 119 13.28 17.93 9.74
C LEU A 119 13.97 16.87 8.87
N ARG A 120 13.54 16.73 7.61
CA ARG A 120 14.11 15.76 6.67
C ARG A 120 15.39 16.23 6.01
N SER A 121 15.65 17.55 5.90
CA SER A 121 16.79 18.07 5.14
C SER A 121 18.14 17.55 5.64
N HIS A 122 18.26 17.26 6.94
CA HIS A 122 19.48 16.73 7.55
C HIS A 122 19.37 15.26 7.96
N TYR A 123 18.16 14.70 7.99
CA TYR A 123 17.94 13.33 8.47
C TYR A 123 18.68 12.29 7.64
N ASP A 124 18.67 12.42 6.30
CA ASP A 124 19.30 11.43 5.42
C ASP A 124 20.84 11.51 5.51
N ASP A 125 21.40 12.72 5.64
CA ASP A 125 22.84 12.94 5.82
C ASP A 125 23.33 12.47 7.21
N ASP A 126 22.59 12.79 8.27
CA ASP A 126 22.89 12.34 9.64
C ASP A 126 22.83 10.82 9.75
N LEU A 127 21.85 10.19 9.10
CA LEU A 127 21.73 8.74 9.05
C LEU A 127 22.92 8.12 8.29
N PHE A 128 23.35 8.73 7.18
CA PHE A 128 24.52 8.30 6.44
C PHE A 128 25.80 8.42 7.29
N HIS A 129 26.03 9.56 7.93
CA HIS A 129 27.17 9.77 8.82
C HIS A 129 27.17 8.79 10.00
N LEU A 130 26.00 8.53 10.60
CA LEU A 130 25.86 7.57 11.68
C LEU A 130 26.11 6.13 11.20
N ALA A 131 25.61 5.75 10.03
CA ALA A 131 25.85 4.44 9.44
C ALA A 131 27.34 4.24 9.12
N LEU A 132 28.00 5.25 8.57
CA LEU A 132 29.45 5.23 8.33
C LEU A 132 30.22 5.10 9.64
N ALA A 133 29.93 5.94 10.65
CA ALA A 133 30.58 5.89 11.95
C ALA A 133 30.41 4.50 12.61
N ALA A 134 29.19 3.96 12.61
CA ALA A 134 28.92 2.61 13.11
C ALA A 134 29.71 1.54 12.35
N SER A 135 29.89 1.69 11.03
CA SER A 135 30.68 0.75 10.22
C SER A 135 32.18 0.78 10.57
N TYR A 136 32.75 1.97 10.81
CA TYR A 136 34.12 2.11 11.29
C TYR A 136 34.31 1.52 12.68
N VAL A 137 33.40 1.80 13.61
CA VAL A 137 33.42 1.24 14.96
C VAL A 137 33.37 -0.29 14.92
N ARG A 138 32.50 -0.85 14.06
CA ARG A 138 32.45 -2.30 13.84
C ARG A 138 33.77 -2.84 13.28
N GLY A 139 34.40 -2.12 12.34
CA GLY A 139 35.72 -2.46 11.81
C GLY A 139 36.80 -2.50 12.88
N TRP A 140 36.82 -1.51 13.78
CA TRP A 140 37.75 -1.48 14.92
C TRP A 140 37.49 -2.63 15.90
N MET A 141 36.23 -2.92 16.21
CA MET A 141 35.86 -4.01 17.13
C MET A 141 36.09 -5.41 16.56
N ARG A 142 36.25 -5.55 15.23
CA ARG A 142 36.61 -6.81 14.59
C ARG A 142 38.13 -7.06 14.57
N ASN A 143 38.95 -6.03 14.77
CA ASN A 143 40.40 -6.17 14.78
C ASN A 143 40.91 -6.43 16.21
N GLU A 144 41.52 -7.58 16.43
CA GLU A 144 42.03 -8.04 17.73
C GLU A 144 43.11 -7.11 18.32
N VAL A 145 43.94 -6.51 17.46
CA VAL A 145 45.00 -5.59 17.91
C VAL A 145 44.40 -4.28 18.43
N VAL A 146 43.43 -3.74 17.69
CA VAL A 146 42.77 -2.46 18.02
C VAL A 146 41.89 -2.62 19.26
N THR A 147 41.14 -3.71 19.36
CA THR A 147 40.32 -4.01 20.54
C THR A 147 41.16 -4.15 21.80
N THR A 148 42.24 -4.94 21.76
CA THR A 148 43.13 -5.13 22.91
C THR A 148 43.79 -3.83 23.36
N TRP A 149 44.18 -2.99 22.41
CA TRP A 149 44.70 -1.64 22.70
C TRP A 149 43.62 -0.75 23.36
N LEU A 150 42.38 -0.78 22.86
CA LEU A 150 41.28 0.00 23.42
C LEU A 150 40.93 -0.43 24.85
N TYR A 151 40.89 -1.74 25.13
CA TYR A 151 40.62 -2.25 26.46
C TYR A 151 41.73 -1.95 27.48
N SER A 152 42.98 -1.81 27.02
CA SER A 152 44.12 -1.50 27.90
C SER A 152 44.26 -0.01 28.23
N HIS A 153 43.89 0.90 27.31
CA HIS A 153 44.04 2.35 27.51
C HIS A 153 42.74 3.05 27.88
N HIS A 154 41.61 2.61 27.33
CA HIS A 154 40.30 3.28 27.48
C HIS A 154 39.15 2.27 27.57
N GLN A 155 39.09 1.54 28.69
CA GLN A 155 38.11 0.47 28.91
C GLN A 155 36.66 0.94 28.84
N GLU A 156 36.36 2.15 29.33
CA GLU A 156 35.02 2.73 29.31
C GLU A 156 34.47 2.94 27.89
N PHE A 157 35.32 3.44 26.97
CA PHE A 157 34.95 3.62 25.57
C PHE A 157 34.84 2.27 24.85
N ALA A 158 35.71 1.32 25.17
CA ALA A 158 35.66 -0.02 24.58
C ALA A 158 34.33 -0.74 24.86
N ILE A 159 33.80 -0.64 26.08
CA ILE A 159 32.50 -1.24 26.45
C ILE A 159 31.35 -0.60 25.66
N VAL A 160 31.35 0.72 25.49
CA VAL A 160 30.30 1.43 24.76
C VAL A 160 30.35 1.09 23.26
N LEU A 161 31.54 1.05 22.68
CA LEU A 161 31.76 0.74 21.27
C LEU A 161 31.42 -0.73 20.94
N ASP A 162 31.73 -1.67 21.82
CA ASP A 162 31.34 -3.07 21.67
C ASP A 162 29.80 -3.25 21.69
N ARG A 163 29.11 -2.55 22.60
CA ARG A 163 27.63 -2.54 22.63
C ARG A 163 27.05 -1.93 21.36
N LEU A 164 27.64 -0.84 20.86
CA LEU A 164 27.20 -0.17 19.65
C LEU A 164 27.42 -1.05 18.40
N ALA A 165 28.56 -1.74 18.32
CA ALA A 165 28.85 -2.68 17.25
C ALA A 165 27.83 -3.84 17.23
N LYS A 166 27.52 -4.44 18.40
CA LYS A 166 26.50 -5.49 18.52
C LYS A 166 25.11 -5.00 18.11
N ALA A 167 24.72 -3.78 18.51
CA ALA A 167 23.45 -3.19 18.11
C ALA A 167 23.37 -2.96 16.59
N ALA A 168 24.47 -2.52 15.97
CA ALA A 168 24.54 -2.33 14.52
C ALA A 168 24.43 -3.66 13.74
N ASP A 169 24.97 -4.77 14.26
CA ASP A 169 24.84 -6.09 13.62
C ASP A 169 23.37 -6.56 13.55
N PHE A 170 22.54 -6.28 14.56
CA PHE A 170 21.11 -6.58 14.54
C PHE A 170 20.30 -5.73 13.55
N ALA A 171 20.80 -4.56 13.16
CA ALA A 171 20.15 -3.73 12.15
C ALA A 171 20.32 -4.29 10.73
N ILE A 172 21.36 -5.10 10.50
CA ILE A 172 21.68 -5.73 9.20
C ILE A 172 20.88 -7.02 9.00
N GLU A 173 20.70 -7.81 10.06
CA GLU A 173 19.92 -9.04 10.06
C GLU A 173 18.60 -8.82 10.81
N PRO A 174 17.47 -8.52 10.12
CA PRO A 174 16.21 -8.28 10.79
C PRO A 174 15.76 -9.56 11.50
N GLY A 175 15.85 -9.58 12.83
CA GLY A 175 15.55 -10.75 13.65
C GLY A 175 14.14 -11.33 13.47
N ARG A 176 13.19 -10.55 12.92
CA ARG A 176 11.95 -11.06 12.34
C ARG A 176 11.62 -10.29 11.06
N PRO A 177 11.32 -10.97 9.94
CA PRO A 177 10.79 -10.28 8.77
C PRO A 177 9.44 -9.64 9.14
N MET A 178 9.30 -8.34 8.84
CA MET A 178 8.08 -7.58 9.07
C MET A 178 6.91 -8.23 8.30
N ARG A 179 5.90 -8.72 9.02
CA ARG A 179 4.67 -9.27 8.43
C ARG A 179 3.83 -8.12 7.92
N LEU A 180 4.06 -7.69 6.68
CA LEU A 180 3.17 -6.75 6.01
C LEU A 180 1.81 -7.44 5.77
N PRO A 181 0.69 -6.82 6.18
CA PRO A 181 -0.64 -7.43 6.06
C PRO A 181 -1.07 -7.68 4.60
N TYR A 182 -0.38 -7.09 3.63
CA TYR A 182 -0.61 -7.24 2.20
C TYR A 182 0.59 -7.86 1.45
N SER A 183 1.56 -8.44 2.17
CA SER A 183 2.55 -9.30 1.50
C SER A 183 1.77 -10.45 0.82
N PRO A 184 2.00 -10.73 -0.48
CA PRO A 184 1.37 -11.85 -1.16
C PRO A 184 2.01 -13.13 -0.62
N ALA A 185 1.62 -13.49 0.61
CA ALA A 185 2.00 -14.73 1.24
C ALA A 185 1.51 -15.85 0.34
N ALA A 186 2.47 -16.52 -0.30
CA ALA A 186 2.32 -17.81 -0.94
C ALA A 186 1.05 -17.93 -1.80
N SER A 187 1.18 -17.60 -3.09
CA SER A 187 0.27 -18.13 -4.10
C SER A 187 0.12 -19.64 -3.84
N PRO A 188 -1.09 -20.18 -3.56
CA PRO A 188 -1.30 -21.55 -3.09
C PRO A 188 -1.06 -22.62 -4.18
N ALA A 189 -0.38 -22.25 -5.27
CA ALA A 189 -0.24 -23.05 -6.47
C ALA A 189 0.90 -24.09 -6.42
N ILE A 190 1.76 -24.11 -5.40
CA ILE A 190 2.87 -25.08 -5.32
C ILE A 190 2.92 -25.73 -3.93
N SER A 191 1.99 -26.63 -3.66
CA SER A 191 2.24 -27.77 -2.77
C SER A 191 1.25 -28.88 -3.06
N ARG A 192 1.57 -29.73 -4.04
CA ARG A 192 0.97 -31.06 -4.19
C ARG A 192 2.04 -32.09 -4.51
N LYS A 193 2.17 -33.04 -3.56
CA LYS A 193 2.75 -34.40 -3.64
C LYS A 193 4.27 -34.50 -3.79
N GLY A 194 4.97 -35.34 -3.02
CA GLY A 194 4.52 -36.31 -2.01
C GLY A 194 5.71 -36.93 -1.28
N LYS A 195 5.61 -37.04 0.05
CA LYS A 195 6.50 -37.87 0.87
C LYS A 195 5.87 -39.25 1.00
N SER A 196 6.63 -40.26 0.59
CA SER A 196 6.33 -41.68 0.66
C SER A 196 6.16 -42.15 2.11
N GLY A 197 5.01 -42.74 2.42
CA GLY A 197 4.80 -43.48 3.67
C GLY A 197 5.30 -44.92 3.50
N ARG A 198 6.36 -45.28 4.22
CA ARG A 198 6.78 -46.68 4.42
C ARG A 198 6.35 -47.09 5.83
N ARG A 199 5.36 -47.99 5.90
CA ARG A 199 4.78 -48.57 7.12
C ARG A 199 5.68 -49.72 7.60
N PRO A 200 6.01 -49.85 8.90
CA PRO A 200 6.53 -51.10 9.45
C PRO A 200 5.39 -51.95 10.07
N PRO A 201 5.49 -53.30 10.06
CA PRO A 201 4.45 -54.22 10.51
C PRO A 201 4.48 -54.50 12.03
N ALA A 202 3.36 -55.03 12.53
CA ALA A 202 3.04 -55.28 13.94
C ALA A 202 3.43 -56.69 14.44
N GLY A 203 3.57 -56.80 15.78
CA GLY A 203 3.74 -58.04 16.58
C GLY A 203 5.05 -58.00 17.39
N ILE A 204 5.17 -58.38 18.67
CA ILE A 204 4.43 -59.33 19.52
C ILE A 204 4.58 -58.90 21.01
N HIS A 205 3.58 -59.24 21.83
CA HIS A 205 3.54 -59.08 23.29
C HIS A 205 4.58 -59.91 24.05
N THR A 206 5.16 -59.35 25.12
CA THR A 206 5.57 -60.11 26.32
C THR A 206 5.30 -59.32 27.60
N ARG A 207 4.64 -60.04 28.53
CA ARG A 207 4.31 -59.72 29.93
C ARG A 207 5.48 -59.10 30.71
N GLN A 208 5.20 -58.06 31.50
CA GLN A 208 5.99 -57.70 32.68
C GLN A 208 5.22 -58.14 33.94
N ASP A 209 5.77 -59.13 34.65
CA ASP A 209 5.36 -59.50 36.00
C ASP A 209 5.97 -58.50 37.01
N HIS A 210 5.13 -58.00 37.92
CA HIS A 210 5.53 -57.21 39.06
C HIS A 210 6.19 -58.08 40.14
N ARG A 211 7.40 -57.72 40.60
CA ARG A 211 7.88 -58.04 41.94
C ARG A 211 8.51 -56.82 42.61
N VAL A 212 7.97 -56.56 43.80
CA VAL A 212 8.33 -55.54 44.80
C VAL A 212 9.69 -55.88 45.44
N PRO A 213 10.54 -54.89 45.77
CA PRO A 213 11.72 -55.13 46.59
C PRO A 213 11.40 -54.93 48.08
N THR A 214 11.79 -55.88 48.92
CA THR A 214 11.92 -55.70 50.37
C THR A 214 13.36 -55.98 50.78
N ARG A 215 13.94 -54.98 51.47
CA ARG A 215 15.25 -54.88 52.14
C ARG A 215 16.49 -54.77 51.27
#